data_AF-A0A1Y4WNB1-F1
#
_entry.id   AF-A0A1Y4WNB1-F1
#
_cell.length_a   1.000
_cell.length_b   1.000
_cell.length_c   1.000
_cell.angle_alpha   90.00
_cell.angle_beta   90.00
_cell.angle_gamma   90.00
#
_symmetry.space_group_name_H-M   'P 1'
#
loop_
_entity.id
_entity.type
_entity.pdbx_description
1 polymer ?
#
loop_
_entity_poly.entity_id
_entity_poly.type
_entity_poly.pdbx_seq_one_letter_code
_entity_poly.pdbx_strand_id
1 'polypeptide(L)' 'MKARDFLWCAVNLVLDREEELNRLCPSCRAQAEEARCLCCGAPLDGVSVGQNASFDEERFERLKRGETG' A
#
# COMPACT_ATOMS: atom_id res chain seq x y z
N MET A 1 10.36 5.04 -19.30
CA MET A 1 10.13 5.51 -17.92
C MET A 1 11.44 5.35 -17.15
N LYS A 2 11.92 6.40 -16.51
CA LYS A 2 13.14 6.43 -15.69
C LYS A 2 12.77 6.29 -14.21
N ALA A 3 13.73 5.93 -13.36
CA ALA A 3 13.53 5.82 -11.90
C ALA A 3 12.87 7.09 -11.30
N ARG A 4 13.28 8.27 -11.76
CA ARG A 4 12.68 9.56 -11.35
C ARG A 4 11.18 9.67 -11.67
N ASP A 5 10.72 9.06 -12.76
CA ASP A 5 9.34 9.15 -13.20
C ASP A 5 8.46 8.31 -12.25
N PHE A 6 8.96 7.14 -11.82
CA PHE A 6 8.31 6.32 -10.79
C PHE A 6 8.26 7.03 -9.44
N LEU A 7 9.34 7.72 -9.04
CA LEU A 7 9.35 8.51 -7.81
C LEU A 7 8.32 9.64 -7.88
N TRP A 8 8.28 10.38 -8.99
CA TRP A 8 7.29 11.43 -9.20
C TRP A 8 5.86 10.89 -9.08
N CYS A 9 5.55 9.76 -9.74
CA CYS A 9 4.24 9.13 -9.64
C CYS A 9 3.92 8.70 -8.20
N ALA A 10 4.87 8.08 -7.49
CA ALA A 10 4.64 7.64 -6.11
C ALA A 10 4.36 8.82 -5.17
N VAL A 11 5.10 9.92 -5.31
CA VAL A 11 4.86 11.13 -4.52
C VAL A 11 3.49 11.72 -4.80
N ASN A 12 3.12 11.87 -6.08
CA ASN A 12 1.81 12.42 -6.43
C ASN A 12 0.67 11.52 -5.98
N LEU A 13 0.82 10.19 -6.04
CA LEU A 13 -0.19 9.25 -5.51
C LEU A 13 -0.48 9.48 -4.02
N VAL A 14 0.56 9.78 -3.22
CA VAL A 14 0.40 10.09 -1.79
C VAL A 14 -0.30 11.44 -1.60
N LEU A 15 0.15 12.47 -2.33
CA LEU A 15 -0.43 13.82 -2.24
C LEU A 15 -1.91 13.84 -2.65
N ASP A 16 -2.26 13.20 -3.77
CA ASP A 16 -3.63 13.10 -4.27
C ASP A 16 -4.53 12.45 -3.20
N ARG A 17 -4.04 11.39 -2.55
CA ARG A 17 -4.77 10.71 -1.46
C ARG A 17 -4.99 11.62 -0.26
N GLU A 18 -4.00 12.41 0.14
CA GLU A 18 -4.12 13.39 1.23
C GLU A 18 -5.13 14.49 0.89
N GLU A 19 -5.09 15.01 -0.34
CA GLU A 19 -6.06 16.00 -0.80
C GLU A 19 -7.50 15.46 -0.79
N GLU A 20 -7.71 14.23 -1.23
CA GLU A 20 -9.02 13.58 -1.19
C GLU A 20 -9.54 13.42 0.25
N LEU A 21 -8.70 12.94 1.17
CA LEU A 21 -9.04 12.87 2.60
C LEU A 21 -9.39 14.23 3.18
N ASN A 22 -8.71 15.28 2.72
CA ASN A 22 -8.94 16.65 3.15
C ASN A 22 -10.29 17.24 2.73
N ARG A 23 -10.93 16.68 1.70
CA ARG A 23 -12.26 17.09 1.26
C ARG A 23 -13.40 16.44 2.06
N LEU A 24 -13.10 15.39 2.84
CA LEU A 24 -14.10 14.66 3.61
C LEU A 24 -14.42 15.33 4.96
N CYS A 25 -15.66 15.16 5.43
CA CYS A 25 -16.00 15.50 6.81
C CYS A 25 -15.28 14.56 7.80
N PRO A 26 -15.17 14.92 9.09
CA PRO A 26 -14.40 14.13 10.07
C PRO A 26 -14.83 12.65 10.16
N SER A 27 -16.12 12.36 10.07
CA SER A 27 -16.63 10.99 10.15
C SER A 27 -16.27 10.16 8.91
N CYS A 28 -16.44 10.72 7.71
CA CYS A 28 -16.08 10.02 6.46
C CYS A 28 -14.56 9.83 6.35
N ARG A 29 -13.76 10.79 6.83
CA ARG A 29 -12.31 10.65 6.89
C ARG A 29 -11.89 9.46 7.76
N ALA A 30 -12.43 9.37 8.98
CA ALA A 30 -12.11 8.28 9.90
C ALA A 30 -12.42 6.90 9.30
N GLN A 31 -13.52 6.77 8.57
CA GLN A 31 -13.86 5.52 7.85
C GLN A 31 -12.90 5.23 6.70
N ALA A 32 -12.44 6.25 5.98
CA ALA A 32 -11.52 6.09 4.85
C ALA A 32 -10.08 5.79 5.28
N GLU A 33 -9.70 6.13 6.51
CA GLU A 33 -8.40 5.82 7.12
C GLU A 33 -8.39 4.45 7.81
N GLU A 34 -9.56 3.81 7.99
CA GLU A 34 -9.66 2.49 8.61
C GLU A 34 -9.04 1.40 7.73
N ALA A 35 -8.14 0.61 8.32
CA ALA A 35 -7.58 -0.56 7.68
C ALA A 35 -8.68 -1.60 7.41
N ARG A 36 -8.84 -2.00 6.14
CA ARG A 36 -9.84 -2.99 5.72
C ARG A 36 -9.24 -4.06 4.82
N CYS A 37 -9.78 -5.27 4.93
CA CYS A 37 -9.37 -6.40 4.11
C CYS A 37 -9.67 -6.12 2.63
N LEU A 38 -8.64 -6.20 1.78
CA LEU A 38 -8.80 -6.00 0.33
C LEU A 38 -9.68 -7.08 -0.34
N CYS A 39 -9.88 -8.23 0.31
CA CYS A 39 -10.71 -9.31 -0.20
C CYS A 39 -12.19 -9.15 0.16
N CYS A 40 -12.50 -8.83 1.43
CA CYS A 40 -13.89 -8.84 1.94
C CYS A 40 -14.36 -7.52 2.57
N GLY A 41 -13.50 -6.52 2.70
CA GLY A 41 -13.84 -5.20 3.26
C GLY A 41 -14.05 -5.15 4.78
N ALA A 42 -13.86 -6.27 5.49
CA ALA A 42 -13.92 -6.31 6.95
C ALA A 42 -12.79 -5.46 7.58
N PRO A 43 -13.03 -4.79 8.72
CA PRO A 43 -11.99 -4.09 9.46
C PRO A 43 -10.82 -5.01 9.82
N LEU A 44 -9.60 -4.49 9.74
CA LEU A 44 -8.39 -5.17 10.15
C LEU A 44 -7.90 -4.56 11.47
N ASP A 45 -8.19 -5.25 12.57
CA ASP A 45 -7.82 -4.79 13.91
C ASP A 45 -6.31 -4.99 14.14
N GLY A 46 -5.51 -3.94 13.94
CA GLY A 46 -4.08 -3.95 14.29
C GLY A 46 -3.19 -4.83 13.40
N VAL A 47 -3.71 -5.39 12.30
CA VAL A 47 -2.87 -6.02 11.27
C VAL A 47 -2.19 -4.90 10.47
N SER A 48 -0.86 -4.92 10.44
CA SER A 48 -0.05 -4.06 9.60
C SER A 48 -0.46 -4.22 8.13
N VAL A 49 -1.25 -3.27 7.63
CA VAL A 49 -1.60 -3.19 6.21
C VAL A 49 -0.28 -3.10 5.43
N GLY A 50 -0.02 -4.08 4.56
CA GLY A 50 1.23 -4.14 3.77
C GLY A 50 2.22 -5.23 4.19
N GLN A 51 1.99 -5.96 5.28
CA GLN A 51 2.76 -7.18 5.57
C GLN A 51 2.03 -8.41 5.04
N ASN A 52 2.54 -8.97 3.94
CA ASN A 52 2.10 -10.26 3.46
C ASN A 52 2.78 -11.35 4.30
N ALA A 53 2.04 -11.98 5.22
CA ALA A 53 2.56 -13.07 6.06
C ALA A 53 3.06 -14.28 5.25
N SER A 54 2.63 -14.42 3.99
CA SER A 54 3.10 -15.44 3.06
C SER A 54 4.26 -14.97 2.17
N PHE A 55 4.84 -13.79 2.43
CA PHE A 55 5.98 -13.31 1.66
C PHE A 55 7.24 -14.11 2.02
N ASP A 56 7.75 -14.82 1.02
CA ASP A 56 8.99 -15.60 1.12
C ASP A 56 10.18 -14.70 0.71
N GLU A 57 10.83 -14.12 1.72
CA GLU A 57 11.97 -13.22 1.54
C GLU A 57 13.19 -13.92 0.93
N GLU A 58 13.42 -15.19 1.28
CA GLU A 58 14.54 -15.98 0.76
C GLU A 58 14.37 -16.23 -0.74
N ARG A 59 13.16 -16.64 -1.15
CA ARG A 59 12.83 -16.83 -2.57
C ARG A 59 12.90 -15.51 -3.34
N PHE A 60 12.45 -14.40 -2.77
CA PHE A 60 12.55 -13.08 -3.41
C PHE A 60 14.01 -12.72 -3.72
N GLU A 61 14.92 -12.87 -2.76
CA GLU A 61 16.33 -12.53 -2.96
C GLU A 61 17.04 -13.47 -3.94
N ARG A 62 16.64 -14.75 -4.04
CA ARG A 62 17.12 -15.66 -5.09
C ARG A 62 16.70 -15.18 -6.48
N LEU A 63 15.42 -14.88 -6.67
CA LEU A 63 14.88 -14.42 -7.96
C LEU A 63 15.48 -13.08 -8.39
N LYS A 64 15.70 -12.17 -7.45
CA LYS A 64 16.36 -10.87 -7.68
C LYS A 64 17.81 -11.01 -8.17
N ARG A 65 18.49 -12.10 -7.81
CA ARG A 65 19.84 -12.46 -8.31
C ARG A 65 19.81 -13.19 -9.66
N GLY A 66 18.62 -13.48 -10.21
CA GLY A 66 18.45 -14.17 -11.49
C GLY A 66 18.53 -15.70 -11.42
N GLU A 67 18.42 -16.28 -10.22
CA GLU A 67 18.39 -17.73 -10.04
C GLU A 67 17.02 -18.27 -10.50
N THR A 68 17.02 -19.39 -11.23
CA THR A 68 15.77 -20.05 -11.62
C THR A 68 15.07 -20.67 -10.42
N GLY A 69 13.74 -20.50 -10.40
CA GLY A 69 12.85 -20.83 -9.28
C GLY A 69 12.82 -22.30 -8.93
#